data_AF-A0A409WYK3-F1
#
_entry.id   AF-A0A409WYK3-F1
#
_cell.length_a   1.000
_cell.length_b   1.000
_cell.length_c   1.000
_cell.angle_alpha   90.00
_cell.angle_beta   90.00
_cell.angle_gamma   90.00
#
_symmetry.space_group_name_H-M   'P 1'
#
loop_
_entity.id
_entity.type
_entity.pdbx_description
1 polymer ?
#
loop_
_entity_poly.entity_id
_entity_poly.type
_entity_poly.pdbx_seq_one_letter_code
_entity_poly.pdbx_strand_id
1 'polypeptide(L)'
;MMAGGIVARIAQDYLPLSAVTMGPSSCVTKDACGISICDGEATYSDDALTVEELDCICGLYSVNTGKGSQETRKSWWPLHSLWNNPHMGENFGYWTEANERWYQNRLTEIEAGRAQPLNSTEWRKFLRRFPAMRDVISSTRRVTTEYFQ
;
A
#
# COMPACT_ATOMS: atom_id res chain seq x y z
N MET A 1 4.80 1.44 12.02
CA MET A 1 4.18 1.43 10.66
C MET A 1 3.94 -0.02 10.24
N MET A 2 2.73 -0.56 10.43
CA MET A 2 2.42 -1.97 10.13
C MET A 2 1.92 -2.22 8.70
N ALA A 3 1.65 -1.17 7.93
CA ALA A 3 1.20 -1.30 6.54
C ALA A 3 2.40 -1.61 5.62
N GLY A 4 2.65 -2.89 5.34
CA GLY A 4 3.67 -3.31 4.38
C GLY A 4 3.37 -2.90 2.92
N GLY A 5 4.24 -3.30 2.00
CA GLY A 5 4.04 -3.06 0.56
C GLY A 5 4.26 -1.60 0.16
N ILE A 6 3.44 -1.12 -0.78
CA ILE A 6 3.65 0.19 -1.43
C ILE A 6 3.64 1.36 -0.44
N VAL A 7 2.79 1.32 0.59
CA VAL A 7 2.66 2.40 1.58
C VAL A 7 3.92 2.49 2.44
N ALA A 8 4.40 1.37 2.99
CA ALA A 8 5.67 1.32 3.72
C ALA A 8 6.84 1.82 2.85
N ARG A 9 6.89 1.41 1.57
CA ARG A 9 7.96 1.85 0.68
C ARG A 9 7.92 3.35 0.45
N ILE A 10 6.76 3.94 0.14
CA ILE A 10 6.61 5.39 -0.01
C ILE A 10 7.04 6.08 1.29
N ALA A 11 6.55 5.61 2.43
CA ALA A 11 6.86 6.22 3.71
C ALA A 11 8.36 6.23 4.03
N GLN A 12 9.10 5.20 3.64
CA GLN A 12 10.56 5.14 3.81
C GLN A 12 11.31 6.24 3.05
N ASP A 13 10.76 6.77 1.95
CA ASP A 13 11.41 7.88 1.23
C ASP A 13 11.24 9.23 1.94
N TYR A 14 10.21 9.38 2.77
CA TYR A 14 9.85 10.66 3.40
C TYR A 14 10.01 10.69 4.92
N LEU A 15 10.13 9.53 5.58
CA LEU A 15 10.27 9.44 7.04
C LEU A 15 11.72 9.12 7.44
N PRO A 16 12.32 9.91 8.35
CA PRO A 16 13.62 9.56 8.93
C PRO A 16 13.45 8.34 9.85
N LEU A 17 14.52 7.53 9.98
CA LEU A 17 14.50 6.34 10.84
C LEU A 17 14.14 6.67 12.30
N SER A 18 14.46 7.87 12.78
CA SER A 18 14.11 8.37 14.11
C SER A 18 12.60 8.52 14.33
N ALA A 19 11.81 8.69 13.26
CA ALA A 19 10.35 8.75 13.38
C ALA A 19 9.75 7.37 13.72
N VAL A 20 10.45 6.28 13.40
CA VAL A 20 10.02 4.90 13.69
C VAL A 20 10.13 4.57 15.17
N THR A 21 11.03 5.24 15.90
CA THR A 21 11.25 5.01 17.33
C THR A 21 10.30 5.80 18.24
N MET A 22 9.45 6.65 17.67
CA MET A 22 8.43 7.34 18.45
C MET A 22 7.35 6.34 18.87
N GLY A 23 6.98 6.36 20.14
CA GLY A 23 5.88 5.56 20.66
C GLY A 23 4.54 5.95 20.01
N PRO A 24 3.51 5.10 20.17
CA PRO A 24 2.20 5.35 19.60
C PRO A 24 1.61 6.67 20.10
N SER A 25 0.83 7.32 19.25
CA SER A 25 0.12 8.52 19.61
C SER A 25 -0.88 8.27 20.74
N SER A 26 -1.14 9.31 21.53
CA SER A 26 -2.14 9.23 22.61
C SER A 26 -3.58 8.97 22.10
N CYS A 27 -3.85 9.16 20.81
CA CYS A 27 -5.15 8.84 20.21
C CYS A 27 -5.45 7.32 20.19
N VAL A 28 -4.44 6.44 20.21
CA VAL A 28 -4.67 4.99 20.29
C VAL A 28 -5.41 4.60 21.57
N THR A 29 -5.08 5.25 22.67
CA THR A 29 -5.70 4.97 23.98
C THR A 29 -6.99 5.76 24.22
N LYS A 30 -7.13 6.94 23.63
CA LYS A 30 -8.29 7.83 23.86
C LYS A 30 -9.43 7.61 22.87
N ASP A 31 -9.08 7.42 21.60
CA ASP A 31 -10.02 7.41 20.48
C ASP A 31 -10.11 6.02 19.82
N ALA A 32 -9.37 5.04 20.34
CA ALA A 32 -9.27 3.68 19.79
C ALA A 32 -8.88 3.64 18.30
N CYS A 33 -8.14 4.66 17.82
CA CYS A 33 -7.71 4.80 16.43
C CYS A 33 -6.49 3.94 16.05
N GLY A 34 -6.34 2.76 16.65
CA GLY A 34 -5.16 1.92 16.48
C GLY A 34 -5.45 0.44 16.69
N ILE A 35 -4.38 -0.36 16.71
CA ILE A 35 -4.46 -1.78 17.03
C ILE A 35 -4.04 -1.93 18.48
N SER A 36 -4.84 -2.65 19.27
CA SER A 36 -4.47 -3.04 20.63
C SER A 36 -4.63 -4.54 20.81
N ILE A 37 -3.61 -5.16 21.41
CA ILE A 37 -3.57 -6.60 21.71
C ILE A 37 -3.26 -6.75 23.19
N CYS A 38 -4.05 -7.57 23.88
CA CYS A 38 -3.81 -7.91 25.29
C CYS A 38 -3.09 -9.25 25.39
N ASP A 39 -2.02 -9.30 26.17
CA ASP A 39 -1.31 -10.52 26.55
C ASP A 39 -1.07 -10.52 28.07
N GLY A 40 -1.88 -11.31 28.79
CA GLY A 40 -1.91 -11.29 30.25
C GLY A 40 -2.34 -9.92 30.81
N GLU A 41 -1.49 -9.31 31.63
CA GLU A 41 -1.70 -7.98 32.22
C GLU A 41 -1.17 -6.83 31.34
N ALA A 42 -0.49 -7.15 30.23
CA ALA A 42 0.07 -6.15 29.33
C ALA A 42 -0.89 -5.86 28.16
N THR A 43 -1.07 -4.58 27.84
CA THR A 43 -1.73 -4.13 26.61
C THR A 43 -0.70 -3.49 25.70
N TYR A 44 -0.52 -4.05 24.51
CA TYR A 44 0.30 -3.50 23.45
C TYR A 44 -0.58 -2.74 22.49
N SER A 45 -0.25 -1.48 22.25
CA SER A 45 -1.02 -0.56 21.40
C SER A 45 -0.10 0.07 20.36
N ASP A 46 -0.56 0.16 19.12
CA ASP A 46 0.14 0.85 18.03
C ASP A 46 -0.85 1.65 17.17
N ASP A 47 -0.37 2.71 16.53
CA ASP A 47 -1.16 3.53 15.61
C ASP A 47 -1.52 2.72 14.35
N ALA A 48 -2.78 2.83 13.92
CA ALA A 48 -3.24 2.28 12.66
C ALA A 48 -3.53 3.41 11.68
N LEU A 49 -3.04 3.29 10.44
CA LEU A 49 -3.41 4.23 9.39
C LEU A 49 -4.84 3.96 8.93
N THR A 50 -5.65 5.01 8.92
CA THR A 50 -6.99 5.03 8.32
C THR A 50 -6.92 4.86 6.80
N VAL A 51 -8.05 4.50 6.17
CA VAL A 51 -8.11 4.33 4.71
C VAL A 51 -7.80 5.63 4.01
N GLU A 52 -8.26 6.74 4.56
CA GLU A 52 -8.06 8.09 4.06
C GLU A 52 -6.58 8.49 4.10
N GLU A 53 -5.88 8.15 5.18
CA GLU A 53 -4.43 8.38 5.29
C GLU A 53 -3.64 7.51 4.32
N LEU A 54 -4.01 6.23 4.17
CA LEU A 54 -3.40 5.34 3.18
C LEU A 54 -3.57 5.88 1.75
N ASP A 55 -4.78 6.33 1.41
CA ASP A 55 -5.09 6.92 0.11
C ASP A 55 -4.33 8.25 -0.11
N CYS A 56 -4.19 9.06 0.94
CA CYS A 56 -3.41 10.29 0.92
C CYS A 56 -1.93 10.02 0.66
N ILE A 57 -1.34 9.02 1.33
CA ILE A 57 0.06 8.59 1.12
C ILE A 57 0.27 8.09 -0.32
N CYS A 58 -0.71 7.38 -0.89
CA CYS A 58 -0.67 6.96 -2.30
C CYS A 58 -0.83 8.14 -3.29
N GLY A 59 -1.05 9.35 -2.79
CA GLY A 59 -1.24 10.56 -3.58
C GLY A 59 -2.57 10.58 -4.32
N LEU A 60 -3.65 10.07 -3.72
CA LEU A 60 -4.99 10.09 -4.28
C LEU A 60 -5.59 11.50 -4.22
N TYR A 61 -6.19 11.95 -5.32
CA TYR A 61 -6.97 13.19 -5.37
C TYR A 61 -8.12 13.11 -6.39
N SER A 62 -9.13 13.95 -6.19
CA SER A 62 -10.23 14.15 -7.14
C SER A 62 -9.81 15.12 -8.24
N VAL A 63 -10.08 14.75 -9.50
CA VAL A 63 -9.88 15.59 -10.68
C VAL A 63 -11.24 15.82 -11.34
N ASN A 64 -11.60 17.08 -11.52
CA ASN A 64 -12.81 17.43 -12.27
C ASN A 64 -12.63 17.06 -13.75
N THR A 65 -13.59 16.33 -14.32
CA THR A 65 -13.50 15.83 -15.70
C THR A 65 -13.98 16.84 -16.75
N GLY A 66 -14.44 18.02 -16.33
CA GLY A 66 -15.00 19.06 -17.19
C GLY A 66 -16.39 18.72 -17.76
N LYS A 67 -16.97 17.57 -17.39
CA LYS A 67 -18.33 17.16 -17.76
C LYS A 67 -19.26 17.27 -16.55
N GLY A 68 -19.85 18.45 -16.36
CA GLY A 68 -20.76 18.70 -15.24
C GLY A 68 -20.08 18.49 -13.88
N SER A 69 -20.76 17.78 -12.97
CA SER A 69 -20.26 17.45 -11.62
C SER A 69 -19.46 16.14 -11.56
N GLN A 70 -19.03 15.58 -12.70
CA GLN A 70 -18.28 14.32 -12.70
C GLN A 70 -16.82 14.53 -12.27
N GLU A 71 -16.44 13.88 -11.17
CA GLU A 71 -15.07 13.79 -10.70
C GLU A 71 -14.47 12.40 -10.97
N THR A 72 -13.19 12.36 -11.29
CA THR A 72 -12.42 11.12 -11.37
C THR A 72 -11.32 11.14 -10.31
N ARG A 73 -11.23 10.06 -9.55
CA ARG A 73 -10.15 9.84 -8.59
C ARG A 73 -8.91 9.33 -9.31
N LYS A 74 -7.77 10.00 -9.11
CA LYS A 74 -6.47 9.60 -9.65
C LYS A 74 -5.42 9.58 -8.54
N SER A 75 -4.43 8.70 -8.67
CA SER A 75 -3.32 8.60 -7.72
C SER A 75 -1.98 8.41 -8.41
N TRP A 76 -0.91 8.87 -7.76
CA TRP A 76 0.47 8.69 -8.22
C TRP A 76 0.98 7.28 -8.04
N TRP A 77 0.50 6.60 -7.00
CA TRP A 77 0.80 5.22 -6.64
C TRP A 77 -0.48 4.38 -6.57
N PRO A 78 -0.41 3.05 -6.75
CA PRO A 78 -1.58 2.19 -6.57
C PRO A 78 -2.07 2.27 -5.11
N LEU A 79 -3.38 2.37 -4.93
CA LEU A 79 -4.00 2.44 -3.60
C LEU A 79 -3.73 1.16 -2.80
N HIS A 80 -3.61 1.29 -1.49
CA HIS A 80 -3.33 0.16 -0.59
C HIS A 80 -4.33 -0.99 -0.75
N SER A 81 -5.62 -0.66 -0.87
CA SER A 81 -6.70 -1.64 -1.08
C SER A 81 -6.58 -2.39 -2.41
N LEU A 82 -6.08 -1.73 -3.46
CA LEU A 82 -5.87 -2.34 -4.78
C LEU A 82 -4.58 -3.16 -4.81
N TRP A 83 -3.53 -2.68 -4.15
CA TRP A 83 -2.25 -3.38 -4.01
C TRP A 83 -2.41 -4.70 -3.24
N ASN A 84 -3.16 -4.69 -2.14
CA ASN A 84 -3.39 -5.89 -1.32
C ASN A 84 -4.48 -6.81 -1.87
N ASN A 85 -5.11 -6.47 -3.00
CA ASN A 85 -6.15 -7.30 -3.57
C ASN A 85 -5.51 -8.61 -4.08
N PRO A 86 -5.93 -9.78 -3.59
CA PRO A 86 -5.31 -11.07 -3.97
C PRO A 86 -5.50 -11.42 -5.45
N HIS A 87 -6.42 -10.76 -6.14
CA HIS A 87 -6.61 -10.91 -7.59
C HIS A 87 -5.69 -10.01 -8.43
N MET A 88 -4.91 -9.14 -7.78
CA MET A 88 -3.91 -8.27 -8.39
C MET A 88 -2.53 -8.85 -8.05
N GLY A 89 -1.77 -9.28 -9.05
CA GLY A 89 -0.66 -10.22 -8.89
C GLY A 89 0.66 -9.66 -8.34
N GLU A 90 0.64 -8.50 -7.70
CA GLU A 90 1.87 -7.75 -7.34
C GLU A 90 2.20 -7.77 -5.83
N ASN A 91 1.24 -8.16 -4.97
CA ASN A 91 1.51 -8.30 -3.55
C ASN A 91 1.82 -9.75 -3.17
N PHE A 92 3.11 -10.03 -3.03
CA PHE A 92 3.66 -11.33 -2.62
C PHE A 92 3.66 -11.55 -1.09
N GLY A 93 3.11 -10.61 -0.32
CA GLY A 93 3.28 -10.55 1.13
C GLY A 93 4.60 -9.92 1.58
N TYR A 94 5.51 -9.63 0.64
CA TYR A 94 6.76 -8.89 0.90
C TYR A 94 7.15 -8.04 -0.31
N TRP A 95 8.08 -7.10 -0.10
CA TRP A 95 8.59 -6.22 -1.14
C TRP A 95 9.70 -6.92 -1.94
N THR A 96 9.44 -7.24 -3.20
CA THR A 96 10.38 -7.95 -4.09
C THR A 96 11.33 -6.99 -4.80
N GLU A 97 12.44 -7.50 -5.35
CA GLU A 97 13.34 -6.70 -6.20
C GLU A 97 12.63 -6.15 -7.45
N ALA A 98 11.67 -6.91 -7.99
CA ALA A 98 10.86 -6.46 -9.13
C ALA A 98 9.98 -5.26 -8.75
N ASN A 99 9.37 -5.28 -7.56
CA ASN A 99 8.60 -4.17 -7.02
C ASN A 99 9.48 -2.94 -6.84
N GLU A 100 10.69 -3.09 -6.30
CA GLU A 100 11.63 -1.97 -6.14
C GLU A 100 12.05 -1.39 -7.49
N ARG A 101 12.41 -2.23 -8.46
CA ARG A 101 12.82 -1.79 -9.78
C ARG A 101 11.71 -1.01 -10.48
N TRP A 102 10.48 -1.50 -10.41
CA TRP A 102 9.33 -0.78 -10.95
C TRP A 102 9.11 0.55 -10.22
N TYR A 103 9.16 0.55 -8.88
CA TYR A 103 8.96 1.73 -8.05
C TYR A 103 9.95 2.84 -8.42
N GLN A 104 11.24 2.51 -8.47
CA GLN A 104 12.32 3.44 -8.82
C GLN A 104 12.19 3.97 -10.25
N ASN A 105 11.87 3.09 -11.20
CA ASN A 105 11.63 3.51 -12.59
C ASN A 105 10.45 4.49 -12.66
N ARG A 106 9.34 4.20 -11.97
CA ARG A 106 8.19 5.09 -11.94
C ARG A 106 8.50 6.41 -11.25
N LEU A 107 9.23 6.40 -10.13
CA LEU A 107 9.66 7.60 -9.42
C LEU A 107 10.47 8.50 -10.36
N THR A 108 11.43 7.93 -11.09
CA THR A 108 12.23 8.64 -12.09
C THR A 108 11.35 9.26 -13.19
N GLU A 109 10.34 8.54 -13.68
CA GLU A 109 9.41 9.06 -14.67
C GLU A 109 8.51 10.20 -14.11
N ILE A 110 8.15 10.13 -12.82
CA ILE A 110 7.38 11.18 -12.14
C ILE A 110 8.25 12.44 -12.00
N GLU A 111 9.47 12.30 -11.50
CA GLU A 111 10.41 13.41 -11.33
C GLU A 111 10.80 14.07 -12.66
N ALA A 112 10.90 13.27 -13.73
CA ALA A 112 11.14 13.77 -15.09
C ALA A 112 9.88 14.37 -15.75
N GLY A 113 8.72 14.38 -15.08
CA GLY A 113 7.46 14.90 -15.62
C GLY A 113 6.87 14.07 -16.77
N ARG A 114 7.33 12.83 -16.96
CA ARG A 114 6.87 11.91 -18.02
C ARG A 114 5.72 11.01 -17.57
N ALA A 115 5.57 10.79 -16.26
CA ALA A 115 4.46 10.03 -15.71
C ALA A 115 3.28 10.93 -15.32
N GLN A 116 2.08 10.37 -15.39
CA GLN A 116 0.84 10.98 -14.91
C GLN A 116 0.19 10.11 -13.83
N PRO A 117 -0.63 10.72 -12.95
CA PRO A 117 -1.47 9.99 -12.00
C PRO A 117 -2.48 9.13 -12.77
N LEU A 118 -2.74 7.93 -12.26
CA LEU A 118 -3.59 6.94 -12.90
C LEU A 118 -4.89 6.76 -12.11
N ASN A 119 -5.96 6.39 -12.80
CA ASN A 119 -7.22 5.99 -12.16
C ASN A 119 -7.21 4.50 -11.77
N SER A 120 -8.21 4.07 -10.99
CA SER A 120 -8.31 2.68 -10.50
C SER A 120 -8.34 1.62 -11.62
N THR A 121 -8.86 1.95 -12.80
CA THR A 121 -8.91 1.01 -13.93
C THR A 121 -7.55 0.87 -14.61
N GLU A 122 -6.82 1.96 -14.77
CA GLU A 122 -5.45 1.97 -15.29
C GLU A 122 -4.51 1.21 -14.35
N TRP A 123 -4.62 1.45 -13.05
CA TRP A 123 -3.86 0.71 -12.05
C TRP A 123 -4.16 -0.79 -12.09
N ARG A 124 -5.44 -1.17 -12.20
CA ARG A 124 -5.83 -2.57 -12.32
C ARG A 124 -5.24 -3.24 -13.57
N LYS A 125 -5.17 -2.52 -14.70
CA LYS A 125 -4.52 -3.04 -15.92
C LYS A 125 -3.02 -3.22 -15.72
N PHE A 126 -2.37 -2.28 -15.05
CA PHE A 126 -0.95 -2.36 -14.73
C PHE A 126 -0.64 -3.57 -13.84
N LEU A 127 -1.35 -3.70 -12.70
CA LEU A 127 -1.13 -4.81 -11.75
C LEU A 127 -1.52 -6.19 -12.31
N ARG A 128 -2.34 -6.23 -13.37
CA ARG A 128 -2.69 -7.48 -14.08
C ARG A 128 -1.68 -7.89 -15.15
N ARG A 129 -0.74 -7.02 -15.55
CA ARG A 129 0.25 -7.32 -16.61
C ARG A 129 1.29 -8.36 -16.24
N PHE A 130 1.27 -8.87 -15.01
CA PHE A 130 2.13 -9.95 -14.53
C PHE A 130 1.35 -11.27 -14.33
N PRO A 131 0.66 -11.83 -15.35
CA PRO A 131 -0.19 -13.01 -15.19
C PRO A 131 0.58 -14.29 -14.83
N ALA A 132 1.80 -14.46 -15.37
CA ALA A 132 2.70 -15.57 -15.03
C ALA A 132 2.97 -15.66 -13.52
N MET A 133 2.87 -14.53 -12.84
CA MET A 133 3.10 -14.41 -11.42
C MET A 133 1.93 -14.94 -10.57
N ARG A 134 0.71 -14.91 -11.12
CA ARG A 134 -0.51 -15.40 -10.45
C ARG A 134 -0.46 -16.91 -10.21
N ASP A 135 0.12 -17.64 -11.16
CA ASP A 135 0.28 -19.09 -11.10
C ASP A 135 1.37 -19.49 -10.10
N VAL A 136 2.42 -18.68 -9.97
CA VAL A 136 3.45 -18.85 -8.94
C VAL A 136 2.84 -18.63 -7.55
N ILE A 137 2.11 -17.53 -7.33
CA ILE A 137 1.49 -17.22 -6.03
C ILE A 137 0.49 -18.29 -5.59
N SER A 138 -0.38 -18.76 -6.50
CA SER A 138 -1.35 -19.82 -6.19
C SER A 138 -0.66 -21.13 -5.83
N SER A 139 0.41 -21.46 -6.55
CA SER A 139 1.23 -22.64 -6.28
C SER A 139 1.96 -22.54 -4.94
N THR A 140 2.60 -21.41 -4.65
CA THR A 140 3.31 -21.20 -3.39
C THR A 140 2.34 -21.27 -2.22
N ARG A 141 1.20 -20.58 -2.26
CA ARG A 141 0.21 -20.57 -1.16
C ARG A 141 -0.34 -21.96 -0.85
N ARG A 142 -0.56 -22.79 -1.88
CA ARG A 142 -0.95 -24.19 -1.72
C ARG A 142 0.12 -24.97 -0.97
N VAL A 143 1.37 -24.87 -1.42
CA VAL A 143 2.52 -25.54 -0.81
C VAL A 143 2.72 -25.08 0.63
N THR A 144 2.72 -23.77 0.93
CA THR A 144 2.90 -23.29 2.31
C THR A 144 1.79 -23.79 3.24
N THR A 145 0.55 -23.89 2.76
CA THR A 145 -0.57 -24.41 3.57
C THR A 145 -0.41 -25.91 3.86
N GLU A 146 0.16 -26.68 2.93
CA GLU A 146 0.43 -28.12 3.11
C GLU A 146 1.61 -28.39 4.05
N TYR A 147 2.60 -27.49 4.13
CA TYR A 147 3.81 -27.68 4.96
C TYR A 147 3.68 -27.23 6.43
N PHE A 148 2.68 -26.39 6.76
CA PHE A 148 2.47 -25.86 8.11
C PHE A 148 1.21 -26.40 8.82
N GLN A 149 0.76 -27.61 8.44
CA GLN A 149 -0.15 -28.45 9.24
C GLN A 149 0.65 -29.45 10.08
#